data_AF-A0A6C0I066-F1
#
_entry.id   AF-A0A6C0I066-F1
#
_cell.length_a   1.000
_cell.length_b   1.000
_cell.length_c   1.000
_cell.angle_alpha   90.00
_cell.angle_beta   90.00
_cell.angle_gamma   90.00
#
_symmetry.space_group_name_H-M   'P 1'
#
loop_
_entity.id
_entity.type
_entity.pdbx_description
1 polymer ?
#
loop_
_entity_poly.entity_id
_entity_poly.type
_entity_poly.pdbx_seq_one_letter_code
_entity_poly.pdbx_strand_id
1 'polypeptide(L)'
;MNSTTQFSNFDAELLLNGDYSQLKNWQHGKGNSIYISWVPDEMTEYVATDFFNYLGEIDRVEFAPLKTGKGRMMFVHFKEWYMSATERLNLIAKTYPAPLHMPISFSDKYGKFKTYELKCSVNTRPIKKVEYNIHQLADMFQQLKQQSEDSQERMNEEVALLYDEINRLNTEVQRLRDIVAAREEDHEDVDREDLEAQIHPEYSEQKLSSCRRNLPFGQGDRHI
;
A
#
# COMPACT_ATOMS: atom_id res chain seq x y z
N MET A 1 -22.22 -52.33 8.95
CA MET A 1 -22.84 -51.73 7.75
C MET A 1 -22.50 -50.25 7.75
N ASN A 2 -21.51 -49.83 6.95
CA ASN A 2 -21.16 -48.41 6.83
C ASN A 2 -22.00 -47.83 5.70
N SER A 3 -23.11 -47.19 6.05
CA SER A 3 -23.87 -46.38 5.11
C SER A 3 -23.13 -45.05 4.95
N THR A 4 -22.23 -44.97 3.97
CA THR A 4 -21.67 -43.69 3.53
C THR A 4 -22.82 -42.91 2.90
N THR A 5 -23.47 -42.05 3.68
CA THR A 5 -24.50 -41.13 3.16
C THR A 5 -23.82 -40.21 2.16
N GLN A 6 -23.96 -40.50 0.86
CA GLN A 6 -23.56 -39.56 -0.18
C GLN A 6 -24.53 -38.39 -0.14
N PHE A 7 -24.09 -37.26 0.39
CA PHE A 7 -24.84 -36.02 0.28
C PHE A 7 -24.70 -35.53 -1.15
N SER A 8 -25.83 -35.28 -1.82
CA SER A 8 -25.81 -34.62 -3.14
C SER A 8 -25.34 -33.17 -2.98
N ASN A 9 -24.90 -32.57 -4.08
CA ASN A 9 -24.56 -31.16 -4.08
C ASN A 9 -25.79 -30.32 -3.71
N PHE A 10 -25.58 -29.24 -2.96
CA PHE A 10 -26.62 -28.28 -2.62
C PHE A 10 -27.14 -27.58 -3.88
N ASP A 11 -28.46 -27.53 -4.02
CA ASP A 11 -29.15 -26.82 -5.08
C ASP A 11 -30.07 -25.74 -4.48
N ALA A 12 -29.74 -24.48 -4.76
CA ALA A 12 -30.48 -23.33 -4.26
C ALA A 12 -31.87 -23.18 -4.90
N GLU A 13 -32.04 -23.55 -6.17
CA GLU A 13 -33.33 -23.45 -6.86
C GLU A 13 -34.32 -24.46 -6.30
N LEU A 14 -33.86 -25.69 -6.03
CA LEU A 14 -34.68 -26.70 -5.38
C LEU A 14 -35.09 -26.26 -3.97
N LEU A 15 -34.18 -25.67 -3.19
CA LEU A 15 -34.50 -25.12 -1.87
C LEU A 15 -35.56 -24.00 -1.95
N LEU A 16 -35.43 -23.09 -2.93
CA LEU A 16 -36.40 -22.02 -3.16
C LEU A 16 -37.78 -22.55 -3.59
N ASN A 17 -37.80 -23.68 -4.29
CA ASN A 17 -39.02 -24.38 -4.72
C ASN A 17 -39.63 -25.28 -3.62
N GLY A 18 -39.06 -25.28 -2.40
CA GLY A 18 -39.62 -25.97 -1.24
C GLY A 18 -39.02 -27.34 -0.93
N ASP A 19 -37.95 -27.76 -1.63
CA ASP A 19 -37.21 -28.96 -1.25
C ASP A 19 -36.26 -28.68 -0.08
N TYR A 20 -36.77 -28.79 1.14
CA TYR A 20 -35.99 -28.59 2.36
C TYR A 20 -34.94 -29.68 2.62
N SER A 21 -34.90 -30.76 1.83
CA SER A 21 -33.80 -31.72 1.92
C SER A 21 -32.46 -31.08 1.55
N GLN A 22 -32.48 -30.03 0.73
CA GLN A 22 -31.32 -29.23 0.35
C GLN A 22 -30.63 -28.55 1.54
N LEU A 23 -31.34 -28.31 2.64
CA LEU A 23 -30.71 -27.80 3.87
C LEU A 23 -29.69 -28.79 4.45
N LYS A 24 -29.97 -30.10 4.36
CA LYS A 24 -28.99 -31.13 4.76
C LYS A 24 -27.80 -31.17 3.82
N ASN A 25 -28.04 -30.99 2.52
CA ASN A 25 -26.96 -30.91 1.51
C ASN A 25 -26.10 -29.67 1.72
N TRP A 26 -26.69 -28.54 2.13
CA TRP A 26 -25.95 -27.33 2.47
C TRP A 26 -25.09 -27.51 3.73
N GLN A 27 -25.62 -28.18 4.76
CA GLN A 27 -24.89 -28.46 6.02
C GLN A 27 -23.69 -29.38 5.84
N HIS A 28 -23.74 -30.32 4.89
CA HIS A 28 -22.72 -31.37 4.73
C HIS A 28 -21.96 -31.28 3.41
N GLY A 29 -22.36 -30.37 2.52
CA GLY A 29 -21.72 -30.17 1.23
C GLY A 29 -20.46 -29.31 1.33
N LYS A 30 -19.54 -29.52 0.40
CA LYS A 30 -18.34 -28.70 0.21
C LYS A 30 -18.69 -27.45 -0.61
N GLY A 31 -18.00 -26.33 -0.38
CA GLY A 31 -18.17 -25.14 -1.22
C GLY A 31 -19.41 -24.28 -0.90
N ASN A 32 -20.09 -24.52 0.23
CA ASN A 32 -21.32 -23.82 0.57
C ASN A 32 -21.06 -22.42 1.11
N SER A 33 -22.10 -21.58 1.13
CA SER A 33 -21.94 -20.16 1.47
C SER A 33 -23.05 -19.66 2.39
N ILE A 34 -22.72 -18.64 3.18
CA ILE A 34 -23.65 -17.90 4.04
C ILE A 34 -23.92 -16.54 3.41
N TYR A 35 -25.19 -16.15 3.38
CA TYR A 35 -25.65 -14.83 2.96
C TYR A 35 -25.97 -13.96 4.17
N ILE A 36 -25.44 -12.74 4.18
CA ILE A 36 -25.68 -11.72 5.19
C ILE A 36 -26.36 -10.52 4.52
N SER A 37 -27.58 -10.21 4.98
CA SER A 37 -28.43 -9.21 4.31
C SER A 37 -27.96 -7.77 4.45
N TRP A 38 -27.19 -7.47 5.49
CA TRP A 38 -26.67 -6.14 5.77
C TRP A 38 -25.39 -6.21 6.59
N VAL A 39 -24.38 -5.45 6.19
CA VAL A 39 -23.14 -5.17 6.93
C VAL A 39 -22.80 -3.68 6.81
N PRO A 40 -22.16 -3.07 7.84
CA PRO A 40 -21.72 -1.69 7.76
C PRO A 40 -20.59 -1.52 6.74
N ASP A 41 -20.44 -0.32 6.17
CA ASP A 41 -19.40 0.00 5.18
C ASP A 41 -17.97 -0.09 5.74
N GLU A 42 -17.86 -0.08 7.06
CA GLU A 42 -16.59 -0.12 7.78
C GLU A 42 -16.09 -1.56 8.00
N MET A 43 -16.95 -2.56 7.78
CA MET A 43 -16.56 -3.97 7.90
C MET A 43 -15.64 -4.36 6.75
N THR A 44 -14.44 -4.85 7.09
CA THR A 44 -13.46 -5.31 6.10
C THR A 44 -13.56 -6.82 5.91
N GLU A 45 -12.96 -7.31 4.83
CA GLU A 45 -12.78 -8.74 4.59
C GLU A 45 -12.03 -9.42 5.74
N TYR A 46 -11.03 -8.76 6.32
CA TYR A 46 -10.30 -9.26 7.48
C TYR A 46 -11.23 -9.52 8.67
N VAL A 47 -12.06 -8.54 9.04
CA VAL A 47 -13.02 -8.67 10.16
C VAL A 47 -14.05 -9.77 9.87
N ALA A 48 -14.54 -9.85 8.63
CA ALA A 48 -15.46 -10.91 8.21
C ALA A 48 -14.81 -12.29 8.34
N THR A 49 -13.58 -12.41 7.84
CA THR A 49 -12.82 -13.67 7.86
C THR A 49 -12.58 -14.12 9.29
N ASP A 50 -12.04 -13.25 10.15
CA ASP A 50 -11.78 -13.54 11.56
C ASP A 50 -13.07 -13.98 12.28
N PHE A 51 -14.17 -13.27 12.06
CA PHE A 51 -15.45 -13.60 12.68
C PHE A 51 -16.02 -14.94 12.20
N PHE A 52 -15.93 -15.28 10.91
CA PHE A 52 -16.55 -16.49 10.37
C PHE A 52 -15.63 -17.71 10.32
N ASN A 53 -14.33 -17.54 10.57
CA ASN A 53 -13.34 -18.62 10.49
C ASN A 53 -13.66 -19.80 11.42
N TYR A 54 -14.36 -19.59 12.53
CA TYR A 54 -14.75 -20.70 13.42
C TYR A 54 -15.77 -21.66 12.79
N LEU A 55 -16.39 -21.30 11.66
CA LEU A 55 -17.36 -22.17 10.96
C LEU A 55 -16.70 -23.14 9.95
N GLY A 56 -15.54 -22.79 9.40
CA GLY A 56 -14.92 -23.56 8.33
C GLY A 56 -13.79 -22.81 7.64
N GLU A 57 -13.12 -23.50 6.71
CA GLU A 57 -12.10 -22.89 5.87
C GLU A 57 -12.76 -21.94 4.86
N ILE A 58 -12.50 -20.64 4.99
CA ILE A 58 -13.04 -19.62 4.10
C ILE A 58 -12.29 -19.65 2.76
N ASP A 59 -13.04 -19.72 1.66
CA ASP A 59 -12.53 -19.56 0.30
C ASP A 59 -12.36 -18.08 -0.04
N ARG A 60 -13.43 -17.30 0.13
CA ARG A 60 -13.45 -15.86 -0.12
C ARG A 60 -14.65 -15.17 0.53
N VAL A 61 -14.55 -13.84 0.68
CA VAL A 61 -15.65 -12.98 1.14
C VAL A 61 -16.01 -11.99 0.03
N GLU A 62 -17.29 -11.92 -0.34
CA GLU A 62 -17.77 -10.98 -1.35
C GLU A 62 -18.68 -9.93 -0.71
N PHE A 63 -18.42 -8.65 -0.96
CA PHE A 63 -19.30 -7.55 -0.58
C PHE A 63 -20.05 -7.05 -1.81
N ALA A 64 -21.38 -6.90 -1.69
CA ALA A 64 -22.23 -6.36 -2.75
C ALA A 64 -22.96 -5.10 -2.26
N PRO A 65 -23.10 -4.05 -3.09
CA PRO A 65 -23.81 -2.84 -2.70
C PRO A 65 -25.30 -3.10 -2.47
N LEU A 66 -25.88 -2.47 -1.44
CA LEU A 66 -27.33 -2.43 -1.26
C LEU A 66 -27.95 -1.34 -2.16
N LYS A 67 -29.10 -1.64 -2.76
CA LYS A 67 -29.85 -0.68 -3.60
C LYS A 67 -30.23 0.60 -2.84
N THR A 68 -30.38 0.52 -1.52
CA THR A 68 -30.79 1.62 -0.65
C THR A 68 -29.62 2.51 -0.20
N GLY A 69 -28.39 2.22 -0.63
CA GLY A 69 -27.22 3.10 -0.49
C GLY A 69 -26.58 3.17 0.90
N LYS A 70 -27.14 2.52 1.93
CA LYS A 70 -26.53 2.44 3.26
C LYS A 70 -26.14 1.01 3.61
N GLY A 71 -24.84 0.75 3.64
CA GLY A 71 -24.28 -0.58 3.91
C GLY A 71 -24.19 -1.47 2.68
N ARG A 72 -23.76 -2.70 2.92
CA ARG A 72 -23.51 -3.72 1.90
C ARG A 72 -24.20 -5.02 2.28
N MET A 73 -24.44 -5.89 1.31
CA MET A 73 -24.65 -7.31 1.54
C MET A 73 -23.29 -7.99 1.57
N MET A 74 -23.22 -9.14 2.22
CA MET A 74 -22.00 -9.93 2.27
C MET A 74 -22.29 -11.41 2.03
N PHE A 75 -21.39 -12.07 1.33
CA PHE A 75 -21.39 -13.50 1.11
C PHE A 75 -20.07 -14.07 1.62
N VAL A 76 -20.15 -15.11 2.43
CA VAL A 76 -18.97 -15.82 2.94
C VAL A 76 -18.99 -17.20 2.35
N HIS A 77 -17.98 -17.50 1.53
CA HIS A 77 -17.84 -18.77 0.82
C HIS A 77 -16.84 -19.64 1.56
N PHE A 78 -17.19 -20.90 1.78
CA PHE A 78 -16.35 -21.85 2.51
C PHE A 78 -15.92 -22.98 1.57
N LYS A 79 -14.64 -23.37 1.61
CA LYS A 79 -14.17 -24.58 0.93
C LYS A 79 -14.78 -25.80 1.60
N GLU A 80 -14.74 -25.82 2.92
CA GLU A 80 -15.32 -26.86 3.76
C GLU A 80 -15.72 -26.34 5.14
N TRP A 81 -16.69 -27.01 5.74
CA TRP A 81 -17.13 -26.76 7.10
C TRP A 81 -16.22 -27.46 8.11
N TYR A 82 -15.94 -26.84 9.26
CA TYR A 82 -15.33 -27.54 10.37
C TYR A 82 -16.35 -28.46 11.07
N MET A 83 -15.90 -29.63 11.52
CA MET A 83 -16.77 -30.54 12.27
C MET A 83 -17.27 -29.92 13.59
N SER A 84 -16.52 -28.99 14.18
CA SER A 84 -16.92 -28.24 15.38
C SER A 84 -18.07 -27.26 15.10
N ALA A 85 -18.31 -26.87 13.84
CA ALA A 85 -19.31 -25.88 13.48
C ALA A 85 -20.72 -26.48 13.30
N THR A 86 -20.87 -27.80 13.37
CA THR A 86 -22.12 -28.51 13.06
C THR A 86 -23.33 -27.97 13.81
N GLU A 87 -23.22 -27.62 15.10
CA GLU A 87 -24.33 -27.04 15.86
C GLU A 87 -24.78 -25.68 15.31
N ARG A 88 -23.83 -24.81 14.93
CA ARG A 88 -24.12 -23.49 14.39
C ARG A 88 -24.73 -23.59 12.99
N LEU A 89 -24.18 -24.47 12.15
CA LEU A 89 -24.72 -24.76 10.81
C LEU A 89 -26.14 -25.34 10.90
N ASN A 90 -26.38 -26.22 11.88
CA ASN A 90 -27.71 -26.73 12.20
C ASN A 90 -28.68 -25.62 12.58
N LEU A 91 -28.22 -24.63 13.36
CA LEU A 91 -29.06 -23.52 13.76
C LEU A 91 -29.42 -22.63 12.55
N ILE A 92 -28.45 -22.28 11.71
CA ILE A 92 -28.68 -21.48 10.48
C ILE A 92 -29.69 -22.18 9.56
N ALA A 93 -29.53 -23.48 9.35
CA ALA A 93 -30.43 -24.25 8.50
C ALA A 93 -31.83 -24.39 9.10
N LYS A 94 -31.95 -24.59 10.42
CA LYS A 94 -33.25 -24.70 11.11
C LYS A 94 -34.04 -23.39 11.11
N THR A 95 -33.36 -22.24 11.12
CA THR A 95 -34.03 -20.94 11.09
C THR A 95 -34.50 -20.56 9.69
N TYR A 96 -33.94 -21.17 8.64
CA TYR A 96 -34.33 -20.88 7.25
C TYR A 96 -35.85 -21.08 7.04
N PRO A 97 -36.55 -20.14 6.36
CA PRO A 97 -36.04 -19.01 5.59
C PRO A 97 -35.73 -17.75 6.40
N ALA A 98 -35.98 -17.73 7.71
CA ALA A 98 -35.62 -16.62 8.57
C ALA A 98 -34.09 -16.57 8.82
N PRO A 99 -33.51 -15.37 8.97
CA PRO A 99 -32.10 -15.25 9.29
C PRO A 99 -31.83 -15.59 10.76
N LEU A 100 -30.69 -16.21 11.02
CA LEU A 100 -30.09 -16.29 12.34
C LEU A 100 -29.35 -14.99 12.65
N HIS A 101 -29.67 -14.39 13.79
CA HIS A 101 -29.03 -13.17 14.25
C HIS A 101 -27.73 -13.51 15.01
N MET A 102 -26.61 -12.90 14.60
CA MET A 102 -25.30 -13.11 15.23
C MET A 102 -24.67 -11.77 15.61
N PRO A 103 -24.35 -11.54 16.89
CA PRO A 103 -23.64 -10.34 17.29
C PRO A 103 -22.19 -10.40 16.82
N ILE A 104 -21.69 -9.26 16.32
CA ILE A 104 -20.29 -9.04 15.99
C ILE A 104 -19.85 -7.71 16.60
N SER A 105 -18.62 -7.67 17.12
CA SER A 105 -18.02 -6.44 17.62
C SER A 105 -16.63 -6.27 17.04
N PHE A 106 -16.31 -5.07 16.56
CA PHE A 106 -14.99 -4.73 16.04
C PHE A 106 -14.74 -3.22 16.16
N SER A 107 -13.47 -2.83 16.10
CA SER A 107 -13.07 -1.43 16.06
C SER A 107 -13.15 -0.90 14.64
N ASP A 108 -13.77 0.26 14.46
CA ASP A 108 -13.75 0.95 13.16
C ASP A 108 -12.36 1.50 12.83
N LYS A 109 -12.21 2.10 11.64
CA LYS A 109 -10.96 2.70 11.18
C LYS A 109 -10.45 3.85 12.05
N TYR A 110 -11.28 4.38 12.95
CA TYR A 110 -10.93 5.43 13.92
C TYR A 110 -10.65 4.85 15.32
N GLY A 111 -10.61 3.53 15.46
CA GLY A 111 -10.38 2.84 16.72
C GLY A 111 -11.59 2.81 17.65
N LYS A 112 -12.78 3.20 17.19
CA LYS A 112 -14.00 3.14 18.02
C LYS A 112 -14.59 1.75 17.97
N PHE A 113 -14.76 1.14 19.14
CA PHE A 113 -15.40 -0.15 19.28
C PHE A 113 -16.91 -0.03 19.02
N LYS A 114 -17.43 -0.84 18.09
CA LYS A 114 -18.85 -0.90 17.73
C LYS A 114 -19.35 -2.33 17.74
N THR A 115 -20.63 -2.50 18.06
CA THR A 115 -21.32 -3.79 18.03
C THR A 115 -22.47 -3.74 17.05
N TYR A 116 -22.58 -4.76 16.21
CA TYR A 116 -23.61 -4.93 15.20
C TYR A 116 -24.26 -6.30 15.35
N GLU A 117 -25.43 -6.45 14.75
CA GLU A 117 -26.12 -7.73 14.64
C GLU A 117 -26.21 -8.15 13.17
N LEU A 118 -25.52 -9.22 12.80
CA LEU A 118 -25.52 -9.78 11.46
C LEU A 118 -26.71 -10.73 11.29
N LYS A 119 -27.43 -10.58 10.18
CA LYS A 119 -28.55 -11.46 9.80
C LYS A 119 -28.06 -12.50 8.80
N CYS A 120 -27.66 -13.66 9.33
CA CYS A 120 -27.05 -14.75 8.58
C CYS A 120 -28.11 -15.74 8.10
N SER A 121 -28.03 -16.19 6.85
CA SER A 121 -28.95 -17.17 6.26
C SER A 121 -28.25 -18.05 5.24
N VAL A 122 -28.87 -19.17 4.89
CA VAL A 122 -28.41 -20.03 3.79
C VAL A 122 -28.36 -19.20 2.50
N ASN A 123 -27.22 -19.22 1.80
CA ASN A 123 -27.11 -18.51 0.53
C ASN A 123 -27.88 -19.26 -0.56
N THR A 124 -29.01 -18.71 -0.99
CA THR A 124 -29.80 -19.20 -2.13
C THR A 124 -29.60 -18.37 -3.40
N ARG A 125 -28.75 -17.34 -3.36
CA ARG A 125 -28.49 -16.52 -4.53
C ARG A 125 -27.50 -17.24 -5.44
N PRO A 126 -27.72 -17.24 -6.77
CA PRO A 126 -26.81 -17.85 -7.71
C PRO A 126 -25.44 -17.20 -7.55
N ILE A 127 -24.47 -18.01 -7.10
CA ILE A 127 -23.07 -17.61 -7.05
C ILE A 127 -22.61 -17.69 -8.50
N LYS A 128 -22.41 -16.54 -9.14
CA LYS A 128 -21.68 -16.54 -10.41
C LYS A 128 -20.28 -17.04 -10.10
N LYS A 129 -20.02 -18.33 -10.34
CA LYS A 129 -18.65 -18.76 -10.64
C LYS A 129 -18.28 -17.95 -11.86
N VAL A 130 -17.49 -16.90 -11.68
CA VAL A 130 -16.91 -16.19 -12.81
C VAL A 130 -15.87 -17.16 -13.38
N GLU A 131 -16.33 -18.10 -14.19
CA GLU A 131 -15.47 -18.77 -15.15
C GLU A 131 -15.09 -17.69 -16.14
N TYR A 132 -14.04 -16.94 -15.82
CA TYR A 132 -13.47 -16.04 -16.78
C TYR A 132 -13.01 -16.89 -17.96
N ASN A 133 -13.65 -16.70 -19.10
CA ASN A 133 -13.16 -17.28 -20.34
C ASN A 133 -11.74 -16.72 -20.55
N ILE A 134 -10.76 -17.58 -20.85
CA ILE A 134 -9.33 -17.23 -21.01
C ILE A 134 -9.16 -15.99 -21.90
N HIS A 135 -10.02 -15.82 -22.90
CA HIS A 135 -10.04 -14.64 -23.76
C HIS A 135 -10.34 -13.32 -23.01
N GLN A 136 -11.31 -13.31 -22.09
CA GLN A 136 -11.64 -12.12 -21.28
C GLN A 136 -10.50 -11.74 -20.32
N LEU A 137 -9.80 -12.74 -19.76
CA LEU A 137 -8.61 -12.51 -18.95
C LEU A 137 -7.45 -11.97 -19.78
N ALA A 138 -7.24 -12.50 -20.98
CA ALA A 138 -6.21 -12.02 -21.89
C ALA A 138 -6.46 -10.56 -22.29
N ASP A 139 -7.70 -10.20 -22.62
CA ASP A 139 -8.07 -8.82 -22.97
C ASP A 139 -7.85 -7.85 -21.79
N MET A 140 -8.24 -8.25 -20.58
CA MET A 140 -7.98 -7.47 -19.36
C MET A 140 -6.48 -7.32 -19.08
N PHE A 141 -5.71 -8.40 -19.22
CA PHE A 141 -4.25 -8.36 -19.05
C PHE A 141 -3.58 -7.45 -20.08
N GLN A 142 -4.07 -7.47 -21.32
CA GLN A 142 -3.57 -6.62 -22.38
C GLN A 142 -3.89 -5.14 -22.12
N GLN A 143 -5.10 -4.83 -21.62
CA GLN A 143 -5.45 -3.47 -21.20
C GLN A 143 -4.60 -2.99 -20.02
N LEU A 144 -4.41 -3.82 -18.99
CA LEU A 144 -3.55 -3.49 -17.85
C LEU A 144 -2.10 -3.26 -18.27
N LYS A 145 -1.60 -4.10 -19.17
CA LYS A 145 -0.26 -3.95 -19.74
C LYS A 145 -0.14 -2.63 -20.49
N GLN A 146 -1.09 -2.30 -21.35
CA GLN A 146 -1.10 -1.03 -22.08
C GLN A 146 -1.14 0.16 -21.11
N GLN A 147 -2.02 0.13 -20.10
CA GLN A 147 -2.09 1.19 -19.10
C GLN A 147 -0.78 1.36 -18.32
N SER A 148 -0.09 0.25 -18.02
CA SER A 148 1.22 0.27 -17.36
C SER A 148 2.29 0.88 -18.27
N GLU A 149 2.32 0.51 -19.55
CA GLU A 149 3.26 1.06 -20.53
C GLU A 149 3.02 2.56 -20.72
N ASP A 150 1.77 2.99 -20.92
CA ASP A 150 1.39 4.40 -21.06
C ASP A 150 1.70 5.21 -19.79
N SER A 151 1.60 4.59 -18.60
CA SER A 151 1.97 5.25 -17.34
C SER A 151 3.48 5.36 -17.18
N GLN A 152 4.23 4.35 -17.63
CA GLN A 152 5.68 4.33 -17.55
C GLN A 152 6.31 5.31 -18.55
N GLU A 153 5.73 5.44 -19.75
CA GLU A 153 6.14 6.42 -20.74
C GLU A 153 5.94 7.85 -20.22
N ARG A 154 4.75 8.16 -19.68
CA ARG A 154 4.49 9.46 -19.03
C ARG A 154 5.45 9.77 -17.88
N MET A 155 5.76 8.76 -17.06
CA MET A 155 6.72 8.92 -15.96
C MET A 155 8.14 9.17 -16.49
N ASN A 156 8.55 8.51 -17.57
CA ASN A 156 9.85 8.73 -18.20
C ASN A 156 9.97 10.14 -18.81
N GLU A 157 8.90 10.64 -19.44
CA GLU A 157 8.84 12.02 -19.94
C GLU A 157 8.96 13.04 -18.80
N GLU A 158 8.23 12.83 -17.70
CA GLU A 158 8.30 13.70 -16.52
C GLU A 158 9.71 13.69 -15.90
N VAL A 159 10.34 12.52 -15.82
CA VAL A 159 11.73 12.38 -15.35
C VAL A 159 12.70 13.12 -16.27
N ALA A 160 12.54 13.02 -17.59
CA ALA A 160 13.41 13.72 -18.55
C ALA A 160 13.32 15.25 -18.39
N LEU A 161 12.11 15.79 -18.22
CA LEU A 161 11.90 17.22 -17.96
C LEU A 161 12.53 17.67 -16.64
N LEU A 162 12.42 16.85 -15.59
CA LEU A 162 13.05 17.13 -14.30
C LEU A 162 14.58 17.14 -14.41
N TYR A 163 15.16 16.23 -15.20
CA TYR A 163 16.61 16.21 -15.45
C TYR A 163 17.10 17.47 -16.18
N ASP A 164 16.37 17.92 -17.20
CA ASP A 164 16.69 19.16 -17.91
C ASP A 164 16.60 20.39 -17.01
N GLU A 165 15.58 20.45 -16.14
CA GLU A 165 15.43 21.56 -15.19
C GLU A 165 16.54 21.55 -14.13
N ILE A 166 16.95 20.38 -13.63
CA ILE A 166 18.11 20.25 -12.72
C ILE A 166 19.39 20.76 -13.40
N ASN A 167 19.63 20.40 -14.66
CA ASN A 167 20.81 20.84 -15.40
C ASN A 167 20.83 22.36 -15.61
N ARG A 168 19.67 22.95 -15.92
CA ARG A 168 19.51 24.39 -16.03
C ARG A 168 19.79 25.09 -14.70
N LEU A 169 19.19 24.62 -13.61
CA LEU A 169 19.40 25.17 -12.27
C LEU A 169 20.86 25.05 -11.84
N ASN A 170 21.52 23.93 -12.10
CA ASN A 170 22.95 23.76 -11.80
C ASN A 170 23.82 24.76 -12.56
N THR A 171 23.50 25.03 -13.83
CA THR A 171 24.21 26.03 -14.63
C THR A 171 24.04 27.44 -14.05
N GLU A 172 22.83 27.78 -13.62
CA GLU A 172 22.55 29.09 -13.01
C GLU A 172 23.21 29.23 -11.64
N VAL A 173 23.19 28.17 -10.81
CA VAL A 173 23.91 28.14 -9.52
C VAL A 173 25.42 28.32 -9.74
N GLN A 174 26.01 27.68 -10.74
CA GLN A 174 27.43 27.86 -11.04
C GLN A 174 27.73 29.30 -11.47
N ARG A 175 26.90 29.87 -12.34
CA ARG A 175 27.02 31.28 -12.75
C ARG A 175 26.94 32.22 -11.55
N LEU A 176 26.00 32.00 -10.63
CA LEU A 176 25.86 32.82 -9.43
C LEU A 176 27.07 32.67 -8.50
N ARG A 177 27.63 31.47 -8.38
CA ARG A 177 28.88 31.24 -7.64
C ARG A 177 30.05 32.00 -8.24
N ASP A 178 30.20 31.98 -9.56
CA ASP A 178 31.27 32.69 -10.26
C ASP A 178 31.13 34.22 -10.08
N ILE A 179 29.90 34.76 -10.08
CA ILE A 179 29.62 36.18 -9.81
C ILE A 179 29.97 36.56 -8.36
N VAL A 180 29.66 35.69 -7.40
CA VAL A 180 30.01 35.92 -5.99
C VAL A 180 31.53 35.88 -5.80
N ALA A 181 32.21 34.89 -6.39
CA ALA A 181 33.66 34.78 -6.32
C ALA A 181 34.38 36.01 -6.92
N ALA A 182 33.91 36.51 -8.08
CA ALA A 182 34.45 37.72 -8.68
C ALA A 182 34.25 38.97 -7.81
N ARG A 183 33.12 39.06 -7.08
CA ARG A 183 32.89 40.15 -6.12
C ARG A 183 33.73 40.04 -4.84
N GLU A 184 34.06 38.83 -4.42
CA GLU A 184 34.96 38.60 -3.29
C GLU A 184 36.41 38.99 -3.65
N GLU A 185 36.86 38.71 -4.88
CA GLU A 185 38.16 39.18 -5.40
C GLU A 185 38.21 40.72 -5.53
N ASP A 186 37.15 41.36 -6.05
CA ASP A 186 37.07 42.83 -6.14
C ASP A 186 37.08 43.53 -4.76
N HIS A 187 36.68 42.84 -3.69
CA HIS A 187 36.73 43.38 -2.32
C HIS A 187 38.09 43.17 -1.64
N GLU A 188 38.83 42.11 -1.96
CA GLU A 188 40.20 41.91 -1.44
C GLU A 188 41.22 42.88 -2.07
N ASP A 189 41.04 43.26 -3.34
CA ASP A 189 41.95 44.21 -4.01
C ASP A 189 41.76 45.66 -3.54
N VAL A 190 40.54 46.06 -3.17
CA VAL A 190 40.26 47.40 -2.59
C VAL A 190 40.86 47.52 -1.19
N ASP A 191 40.73 46.49 -0.35
CA ASP A 191 41.33 46.48 0.99
C ASP A 191 42.87 46.42 0.94
N ARG A 192 43.46 45.93 -0.15
CA ARG A 192 44.92 45.84 -0.35
C ARG A 192 45.53 47.12 -0.92
N GLU A 193 44.88 47.78 -1.87
CA GLU A 193 45.32 49.09 -2.39
C GLU A 193 45.22 50.18 -1.30
N ASP A 194 44.20 50.15 -0.45
CA ASP A 194 44.07 51.09 0.67
C ASP A 194 45.09 50.83 1.80
N LEU A 195 45.56 49.58 1.98
CA LEU A 195 46.64 49.25 2.93
C LEU A 195 48.03 49.65 2.40
N GLU A 196 48.30 49.50 1.10
CA GLU A 196 49.59 49.91 0.51
C GLU A 196 49.71 51.44 0.40
N ALA A 197 48.60 52.16 0.26
CA ALA A 197 48.59 53.63 0.25
C ALA A 197 48.85 54.28 1.63
N GLN A 198 48.77 53.53 2.74
CA GLN A 198 49.01 54.07 4.10
C GLN A 198 50.44 53.86 4.64
N ILE A 199 51.32 53.12 3.94
CA ILE A 199 52.65 52.75 4.47
C ILE A 199 53.81 53.67 4.02
N HIS A 200 53.58 54.70 3.19
CA HIS A 200 54.63 55.68 2.90
C HIS A 200 54.12 57.12 2.79
N PRO A 201 54.27 57.87 3.90
CA PRO A 201 55.10 59.06 3.83
C PRO A 201 56.10 59.13 5.00
N GLU A 202 57.33 59.53 4.66
CA GLU A 202 58.42 59.90 5.58
C GLU A 202 59.14 58.75 6.30
N TYR A 203 60.36 58.42 5.85
CA TYR A 203 61.55 58.70 6.65
C TYR A 203 62.80 58.74 5.76
N SER A 204 63.41 59.91 5.79
CA SER A 204 64.69 60.30 5.24
C SER A 204 65.89 59.61 5.92
N GLU A 205 67.00 59.56 5.20
CA GLU A 205 68.40 59.59 5.66
C GLU A 205 68.76 58.86 6.97
N GLN A 206 69.59 57.81 6.88
CA GLN A 206 70.92 57.78 7.50
C GLN A 206 71.62 56.40 7.42
N LYS A 207 72.93 56.48 7.15
CA LYS A 207 74.00 55.51 7.51
C LYS A 207 74.19 54.27 6.63
N LEU A 208 74.97 54.49 5.58
CA LEU A 208 76.13 53.65 5.25
C LEU A 208 76.98 53.40 6.52
N SER A 209 77.10 52.16 6.99
CA SER A 209 78.20 51.76 7.89
C SER A 209 78.22 50.25 8.13
N SER A 210 79.37 49.65 7.78
CA SER A 210 80.00 48.50 8.44
C SER A 210 79.43 47.10 8.11
N CYS A 211 80.20 46.30 7.38
CA CYS A 211 81.09 45.26 7.94
C CYS A 211 80.31 43.95 8.14
N ARG A 212 80.47 42.95 7.28
CA ARG A 212 81.60 42.00 7.18
C ARG A 212 81.10 40.62 7.62
N ARG A 213 81.30 39.68 6.69
CA ARG A 213 81.81 38.32 6.91
C ARG A 213 80.83 37.20 7.31
N ASN A 214 80.93 36.17 6.45
CA ASN A 214 81.03 34.74 6.74
C ASN A 214 79.75 33.89 6.64
N LEU A 215 79.66 33.21 5.48
CA LEU A 215 79.32 31.78 5.32
C LEU A 215 80.11 30.86 6.32
N PRO A 216 79.94 29.51 6.37
CA PRO A 216 78.88 28.59 5.89
C PRO A 216 78.54 27.42 6.90
N PHE A 217 77.76 26.43 6.43
CA PHE A 217 77.75 24.98 6.77
C PHE A 217 76.83 24.36 7.85
N GLY A 218 76.35 23.15 7.50
CA GLY A 218 75.76 22.09 8.35
C GLY A 218 74.36 21.68 7.85
N GLN A 219 74.11 20.68 7.00
CA GLN A 219 74.40 19.23 7.05
C GLN A 219 73.80 18.51 8.29
N GLY A 220 73.02 17.45 8.06
CA GLY A 220 72.53 16.47 9.05
C GLY A 220 71.02 16.24 8.94
N ASP A 221 70.56 15.25 8.15
CA ASP A 221 70.24 13.86 8.56
C ASP A 221 68.76 13.73 8.99
N ARG A 222 67.90 13.08 8.20
CA ARG A 222 67.59 11.63 8.22
C ARG A 222 67.47 11.07 9.65
N HIS A 223 66.25 10.71 10.06
CA HIS A 223 65.86 9.31 10.23
C HIS A 223 64.40 9.14 10.67
N ILE A 224 63.73 8.24 9.92
CA ILE A 224 62.64 7.32 10.27
C ILE A 224 61.30 7.95 10.68
#